data_AF-A0A1G9ADP3-F1
#
_entry.id   AF-A0A1G9ADP3-F1
#
_cell.length_a   1.000
_cell.length_b   1.000
_cell.length_c   1.000
_cell.angle_alpha   90.00
_cell.angle_beta   90.00
_cell.angle_gamma   90.00
#
_symmetry.space_group_name_H-M   'P 1'
#
loop_
_entity.id
_entity.type
_entity.pdbx_description
1 polymer ?
#
loop_
_entity_poly.entity_id
_entity_poly.type
_entity_poly.pdbx_seq_one_letter_code
_entity_poly.pdbx_strand_id
1 'polypeptide(L)'
;MLAANNPNILELLASPPSCVRYRHPLLERLQPSLFVSKLCQDSFGKFALSQMRKARGLNKKIVNPVAQERKTPLDFCYVNQHQGSVPLLHFLAARGWRQEDCGLVNLPHMKDLYGLYHDPTADYAGIVRKATSNEVALSSIPKEAVQAAVLYFNKDGYSTYCREYKEYWAWVEKRNEARYENTVQHGKNYDAKNLMHTLRLLDMAIEIGRTSEIHVRRPNRDFLLQVKSGAFEYEELLARAEEKTREMEAAFAQSSLPDRPDLTQINARLVALRRAYYAEQRPQNY
;
A
#
# COMPACT_ATOMS: atom_id res chain seq x y z
N MET A 1 19.53 1.00 -10.91
CA MET A 1 20.93 0.96 -11.39
C MET A 1 21.25 -0.47 -11.86
N LEU A 2 21.99 -0.65 -12.97
CA LEU A 2 22.35 -1.99 -13.50
C LEU A 2 23.18 -2.81 -12.51
N ALA A 3 24.15 -2.18 -11.84
CA ALA A 3 25.01 -2.82 -10.85
C ALA A 3 24.30 -3.27 -9.55
N ALA A 4 23.03 -2.87 -9.37
CA ALA A 4 22.20 -3.32 -8.26
C ALA A 4 21.29 -4.49 -8.66
N ASN A 5 21.52 -5.09 -9.84
CA ASN A 5 20.71 -6.17 -10.42
C ASN A 5 19.21 -5.88 -10.47
N ASN A 6 18.83 -4.60 -10.65
CA ASN A 6 17.43 -4.22 -10.71
C ASN A 6 16.71 -4.95 -11.87
N PRO A 7 15.64 -5.74 -11.60
CA PRO A 7 15.00 -6.58 -12.60
C PRO A 7 14.59 -5.82 -13.85
N ASN A 8 13.88 -4.70 -13.71
CA ASN A 8 13.36 -3.92 -14.84
C ASN A 8 14.48 -3.47 -15.79
N ILE A 9 15.64 -3.07 -15.25
CA ILE A 9 16.74 -2.54 -16.06
C ILE A 9 17.51 -3.70 -16.72
N LEU A 10 17.72 -4.80 -16.00
CA LEU A 10 18.38 -5.97 -16.54
C LEU A 10 17.54 -6.66 -17.63
N GLU A 11 16.22 -6.75 -17.44
CA GLU A 11 15.29 -7.24 -18.45
C GLU A 11 15.31 -6.39 -19.72
N LEU A 12 15.35 -5.06 -19.56
CA LEU A 12 15.48 -4.16 -20.70
C LEU A 12 16.77 -4.43 -21.47
N LEU A 13 17.88 -4.61 -20.75
CA LEU A 13 19.19 -4.90 -21.36
C LEU A 13 19.20 -6.25 -22.10
N ALA A 14 18.51 -7.25 -21.55
CA ALA A 14 18.37 -8.61 -22.06
C ALA A 14 17.16 -8.81 -22.99
N SER A 15 16.60 -7.72 -23.55
CA SER A 15 15.50 -7.80 -24.50
C SER A 15 15.89 -8.68 -25.71
N PRO A 16 15.04 -9.65 -26.13
CA PRO A 16 15.35 -10.50 -27.29
C PRO A 16 15.57 -9.66 -28.55
N PRO A 17 16.48 -10.06 -29.47
CA PRO A 17 16.74 -9.31 -30.70
C PRO A 17 15.48 -9.03 -31.54
N SER A 18 14.56 -10.00 -31.60
CA SER A 18 13.25 -9.84 -32.27
C SER A 18 12.36 -8.73 -31.70
N CYS A 19 12.62 -8.26 -30.48
CA CYS A 19 11.87 -7.19 -29.83
C CYS A 19 12.56 -5.82 -29.94
N VAL A 20 13.78 -5.74 -30.49
CA VAL A 20 14.58 -4.52 -30.54
C VAL A 20 14.47 -3.89 -31.92
N ARG A 21 13.84 -2.71 -32.02
CA ARG A 21 13.71 -1.96 -33.28
C ARG A 21 14.98 -1.18 -33.64
N TYR A 22 15.62 -0.60 -32.63
CA TYR A 22 16.86 0.16 -32.77
C TYR A 22 17.69 -0.01 -31.50
N ARG A 23 18.99 -0.23 -31.67
CA ARG A 23 19.98 -0.22 -30.59
C ARG A 23 21.20 0.53 -31.09
N HIS A 24 21.62 1.54 -30.34
CA HIS A 24 22.82 2.27 -30.66
C HIS A 24 24.05 1.34 -30.57
N PRO A 25 25.01 1.36 -31.52
CA PRO A 25 26.18 0.48 -31.51
C PRO A 25 26.97 0.53 -30.18
N LEU A 26 27.09 1.73 -29.60
CA LEU A 26 27.71 1.90 -28.28
C LEU A 26 27.06 1.08 -27.14
N LEU A 27 25.75 0.79 -27.23
CA LEU A 27 25.04 -0.02 -26.24
C LEU A 27 25.27 -1.53 -26.41
N GLU A 28 25.81 -1.99 -27.55
CA GLU A 28 26.20 -3.39 -27.74
C GLU A 28 27.35 -3.80 -26.81
N ARG A 29 28.12 -2.82 -26.34
CA ARG A 29 29.20 -2.99 -25.37
C ARG A 29 28.70 -3.28 -23.94
N LEU A 30 27.40 -3.11 -23.69
CA LEU A 30 26.77 -3.39 -22.41
C LEU A 30 26.02 -4.72 -22.50
N GLN A 31 26.74 -5.81 -22.22
CA GLN A 31 26.16 -7.16 -22.20
C GLN A 31 25.61 -7.48 -20.80
N PRO A 32 24.47 -8.20 -20.69
CA PRO A 32 23.92 -8.60 -19.39
C PRO A 32 24.92 -9.31 -18.48
N SER A 33 25.81 -10.13 -19.04
CA SER A 33 26.84 -10.88 -18.30
C SER A 33 27.82 -10.00 -17.50
N LEU A 34 27.96 -8.71 -17.84
CA LEU A 34 28.74 -7.75 -17.04
C LEU A 34 28.08 -7.42 -15.70
N PHE A 35 26.77 -7.65 -15.60
CA PHE A 35 25.95 -7.21 -14.49
C PHE A 35 25.32 -8.36 -13.72
N VAL A 36 25.06 -9.53 -14.32
CA VAL A 36 24.44 -10.66 -13.62
C VAL A 36 25.37 -11.15 -12.50
N SER A 37 24.83 -11.30 -11.30
CA SER A 37 25.55 -11.77 -10.11
C SER A 37 24.58 -12.47 -9.16
N LYS A 38 25.08 -13.05 -8.05
CA LYS A 38 24.23 -13.64 -7.01
C LYS A 38 23.28 -12.64 -6.34
N LEU A 39 23.46 -11.33 -6.52
CA LEU A 39 22.47 -10.31 -6.12
C LEU A 39 21.11 -10.49 -6.82
N CYS A 40 21.05 -11.22 -7.95
CA CYS A 40 19.80 -11.60 -8.60
C CYS A 40 18.90 -12.44 -7.69
N GLN A 41 19.47 -13.25 -6.78
CA GLN A 41 18.70 -14.02 -5.80
C GLN A 41 17.81 -13.12 -4.94
N ASP A 42 18.36 -11.98 -4.51
CA ASP A 42 17.64 -11.03 -3.66
C ASP A 42 16.71 -10.14 -4.49
N SER A 43 17.25 -9.54 -5.56
CA SER A 43 16.57 -8.52 -6.36
C SER A 43 15.43 -9.06 -7.22
N PHE A 44 15.50 -10.32 -7.67
CA PHE A 44 14.39 -11.00 -8.33
C PHE A 44 13.60 -11.82 -7.31
N GLY A 45 14.26 -12.76 -6.63
CA GLY A 45 13.58 -13.81 -5.87
C GLY A 45 13.06 -13.40 -4.48
N LYS A 46 13.93 -12.97 -3.57
CA LYS A 46 13.48 -12.58 -2.22
C LYS A 46 12.55 -11.37 -2.25
N PHE A 47 12.82 -10.42 -3.16
CA PHE A 47 11.89 -9.34 -3.45
C PHE A 47 10.52 -9.88 -3.86
N ALA A 48 10.48 -10.85 -4.77
CA ALA A 48 9.24 -11.45 -5.20
C ALA A 48 8.49 -12.11 -4.04
N LEU A 49 9.11 -13.00 -3.27
CA LEU A 49 8.44 -13.64 -2.14
C LEU A 49 7.86 -12.63 -1.13
N SER A 50 8.58 -11.54 -0.86
CA SER A 50 8.10 -10.43 -0.02
C SER A 50 6.83 -9.78 -0.58
N GLN A 51 6.76 -9.57 -1.90
CA GLN A 51 5.58 -9.01 -2.55
C GLN A 51 4.37 -9.95 -2.51
N MET A 52 4.57 -11.27 -2.64
CA MET A 52 3.47 -12.24 -2.50
C MET A 52 2.88 -12.21 -1.11
N ARG A 53 3.74 -12.27 -0.07
CA ARG A 53 3.30 -12.23 1.34
C ARG A 53 2.53 -10.95 1.68
N LYS A 54 2.87 -9.82 1.05
CA LYS A 54 2.15 -8.54 1.20
C LYS A 54 0.87 -8.44 0.37
N ALA A 55 0.63 -9.37 -0.56
CA ALA A 55 -0.49 -9.29 -1.47
C ALA A 55 -1.85 -9.49 -0.77
N ARG A 56 -1.89 -10.28 0.31
CA ARG A 56 -3.08 -10.56 1.14
C ARG A 56 -3.21 -9.62 2.36
N GLY A 57 -2.80 -8.37 2.23
CA GLY A 57 -2.94 -7.40 3.33
C GLY A 57 -4.40 -7.12 3.66
N LEU A 58 -4.90 -7.63 4.79
CA LEU A 58 -6.24 -7.36 5.30
C LEU A 58 -6.50 -5.86 5.52
N ASN A 59 -5.47 -5.04 5.69
CA ASN A 59 -5.57 -3.59 5.87
C ASN A 59 -5.64 -2.79 4.54
N LYS A 60 -5.73 -3.46 3.39
CA LYS A 60 -5.84 -2.75 2.11
C LYS A 60 -7.19 -2.05 2.01
N LYS A 61 -7.18 -0.81 1.53
CA LYS A 61 -8.40 0.00 1.27
C LYS A 61 -9.40 -0.69 0.36
N ILE A 62 -8.94 -1.55 -0.56
CA ILE A 62 -9.83 -2.34 -1.42
C ILE A 62 -10.71 -3.34 -0.65
N VAL A 63 -10.23 -3.85 0.49
CA VAL A 63 -10.93 -4.86 1.32
C VAL A 63 -11.71 -4.21 2.45
N ASN A 64 -11.38 -2.97 2.83
CA ASN A 64 -12.05 -2.22 3.90
C ASN A 64 -12.74 -0.97 3.32
N PRO A 65 -13.94 -1.10 2.76
CA PRO A 65 -14.67 0.06 2.27
C PRO A 65 -15.07 0.98 3.43
N VAL A 66 -14.86 2.28 3.23
CA VAL A 66 -15.34 3.32 4.14
C VAL A 66 -16.59 3.94 3.52
N ALA A 67 -17.64 4.13 4.34
CA ALA A 67 -18.87 4.77 3.90
C ALA A 67 -18.61 6.17 3.32
N GLN A 68 -19.47 6.61 2.39
CA GLN A 68 -19.37 7.94 1.77
C GLN A 68 -19.87 9.05 2.70
N GLU A 69 -20.73 8.71 3.65
CA GLU A 69 -21.10 9.63 4.70
C GLU A 69 -20.03 9.62 5.80
N ARG A 70 -19.51 10.81 6.11
CA ARG A 70 -18.49 10.99 7.14
C ARG A 70 -19.16 11.03 8.51
N LYS A 71 -18.70 10.17 9.42
CA LYS A 71 -19.10 10.22 10.84
C LYS A 71 -18.70 11.55 11.48
N THR A 72 -19.49 11.98 12.43
CA THR A 72 -19.37 13.23 13.19
C THR A 72 -18.80 12.98 14.59
N PRO A 73 -18.46 14.01 15.37
CA PRO A 73 -18.08 13.82 16.78
C PRO A 73 -19.16 13.09 17.61
N LEU A 74 -20.44 13.23 17.28
CA LEU A 74 -21.55 12.58 17.99
C LEU A 74 -21.44 11.04 17.93
N ASP A 75 -20.95 10.49 16.81
CA ASP A 75 -20.73 9.05 16.61
C ASP A 75 -19.60 8.48 17.48
N PHE A 76 -18.80 9.35 18.09
CA PHE A 76 -17.69 9.01 18.98
C PHE A 76 -17.95 9.45 20.42
N CYS A 77 -19.18 9.88 20.73
CA CYS A 77 -19.60 10.22 22.08
C CYS A 77 -20.37 9.06 22.72
N TYR A 78 -20.09 8.81 24.00
CA TYR A 78 -20.70 7.76 24.79
C TYR A 78 -21.17 8.33 26.12
N VAL A 79 -22.28 7.83 26.64
CA VAL A 79 -22.87 8.29 27.89
C VAL A 79 -22.86 7.14 28.90
N ASN A 80 -22.51 7.42 30.15
CA ASN A 80 -22.54 6.40 31.20
C ASN A 80 -23.98 5.94 31.48
N GLN A 81 -24.21 4.62 31.53
CA GLN A 81 -25.51 4.05 31.86
C GLN A 81 -25.34 2.70 32.57
N HIS A 82 -25.96 2.55 33.75
CA HIS A 82 -25.80 1.39 34.63
C HIS A 82 -24.32 1.08 34.90
N GLN A 83 -23.88 -0.15 34.64
CA GLN A 83 -22.50 -0.60 34.79
C GLN A 83 -21.64 -0.40 33.52
N GLY A 84 -22.14 0.34 32.52
CA GLY A 84 -21.46 0.49 31.23
C GLY A 84 -21.69 1.86 30.59
N SER A 85 -21.65 1.89 29.26
CA SER A 85 -21.92 3.09 28.47
C SER A 85 -22.75 2.75 27.25
N VAL A 86 -23.45 3.75 26.72
CA VAL A 86 -24.24 3.67 25.49
C VAL A 86 -23.82 4.76 24.51
N PRO A 87 -23.94 4.54 23.18
CA PRO A 87 -23.72 5.59 22.20
C PRO A 87 -24.62 6.80 22.45
N LEU A 88 -24.08 8.01 22.33
CA LEU A 88 -24.82 9.25 22.58
C LEU A 88 -26.10 9.33 21.74
N LEU A 89 -26.03 9.01 20.45
CA LEU A 89 -27.18 9.10 19.55
C LEU A 89 -28.34 8.20 20.02
N HIS A 90 -28.03 7.00 20.53
CA HIS A 90 -29.04 6.12 21.12
C HIS A 90 -29.59 6.69 22.43
N PHE A 91 -28.73 7.28 23.27
CA PHE A 91 -29.13 7.91 24.53
C PHE A 91 -30.11 9.07 24.31
N LEU A 92 -29.84 9.92 23.32
CA LEU A 92 -30.69 11.05 22.94
C LEU A 92 -32.02 10.57 22.33
N ALA A 93 -31.95 9.63 21.39
CA ALA A 93 -33.14 9.07 20.74
C ALA A 93 -34.10 8.42 21.75
N ALA A 94 -33.58 7.65 22.71
CA ALA A 94 -34.39 7.00 23.75
C ALA A 94 -35.13 8.00 24.65
N ARG A 95 -34.68 9.25 24.71
CA ARG A 95 -35.29 10.34 25.52
C ARG A 95 -36.03 11.37 24.69
N GLY A 96 -36.00 11.26 23.36
CA GLY A 96 -36.51 12.28 22.45
C GLY A 96 -35.77 13.62 22.54
N TRP A 97 -34.51 13.60 22.95
CA TRP A 97 -33.70 14.81 23.14
C TRP A 97 -33.00 15.22 21.85
N ARG A 98 -32.85 16.53 21.66
CA ARG A 98 -32.07 17.09 20.57
C ARG A 98 -30.69 17.50 21.07
N GLN A 99 -29.66 17.26 20.27
CA GLN A 99 -28.30 17.62 20.68
C GLN A 99 -28.11 19.14 20.82
N GLU A 100 -28.93 19.95 20.14
CA GLU A 100 -28.93 21.41 20.27
C GLU A 100 -29.39 21.88 21.66
N ASP A 101 -30.30 21.13 22.29
CA ASP A 101 -30.89 21.42 23.60
C ASP A 101 -30.02 20.88 24.74
N CYS A 102 -28.85 20.33 24.41
CA CYS A 102 -27.90 19.75 25.35
C CYS A 102 -26.74 20.70 25.63
N GLY A 103 -26.37 20.81 26.90
CA GLY A 103 -25.25 21.60 27.37
C GLY A 103 -24.15 20.72 27.96
N LEU A 104 -22.89 21.05 27.68
CA LEU A 104 -21.73 20.34 28.22
C LEU A 104 -20.87 21.25 29.11
N VAL A 105 -20.40 20.67 30.21
CA VAL A 105 -19.38 21.27 31.08
C VAL A 105 -18.22 20.31 31.21
N ASN A 106 -17.00 20.80 31.07
CA ASN A 106 -15.81 20.00 31.26
C ASN A 106 -15.72 19.50 32.71
N LEU A 107 -15.46 18.20 32.90
CA LEU A 107 -15.22 17.64 34.24
C LEU A 107 -13.74 17.78 34.59
N PRO A 108 -13.37 18.57 35.62
CA PRO A 108 -11.97 18.75 35.99
C PRO A 108 -11.27 17.42 36.28
N HIS A 109 -10.01 17.30 35.88
CA HIS A 109 -9.16 16.11 36.06
C HIS A 109 -9.59 14.86 35.28
N MET A 110 -10.62 14.95 34.43
CA MET A 110 -11.12 13.84 33.63
C MET A 110 -11.03 14.19 32.14
N LYS A 111 -10.01 13.67 31.45
CA LYS A 111 -9.77 13.98 30.02
C LYS A 111 -10.96 13.54 29.16
N ASP A 112 -11.43 14.45 28.30
CA ASP A 112 -12.51 14.24 27.33
C ASP A 112 -13.84 13.76 27.95
N LEU A 113 -14.05 14.06 29.24
CA LEU A 113 -15.28 13.76 29.98
C LEU A 113 -16.01 15.05 30.35
N TYR A 114 -17.31 15.04 30.14
CA TYR A 114 -18.17 16.20 30.24
C TYR A 114 -19.43 15.87 31.04
N GLY A 115 -19.87 16.78 31.90
CA GLY A 115 -21.21 16.75 32.46
C GLY A 115 -22.20 17.12 31.37
N LEU A 116 -23.17 16.25 31.11
CA LEU A 116 -24.24 16.44 30.15
C LEU A 116 -25.49 16.96 30.85
N TYR A 117 -26.02 18.07 30.34
CA TYR A 117 -27.24 18.73 30.78
C TYR A 117 -28.19 18.84 29.59
N HIS A 118 -29.49 18.94 29.85
CA HIS A 118 -30.50 19.12 28.82
C HIS A 118 -31.59 20.06 29.31
N ASP A 119 -31.83 21.11 28.54
CA ASP A 119 -32.91 22.07 28.77
C ASP A 119 -33.27 22.72 27.42
N PRO A 120 -34.46 22.41 26.86
CA PRO A 120 -34.88 22.95 25.57
C PRO A 120 -35.21 24.46 25.61
N THR A 121 -35.27 25.05 26.80
CA THR A 121 -35.52 26.48 26.99
C THR A 121 -34.25 27.28 27.23
N ALA A 122 -33.14 26.60 27.52
CA ALA A 122 -31.86 27.25 27.77
C ALA A 122 -31.13 27.54 26.45
N ASP A 123 -30.35 28.62 26.44
CA ASP A 123 -29.47 28.98 25.32
C ASP A 123 -28.15 28.18 25.39
N TYR A 124 -28.26 26.86 25.26
CA TYR A 124 -27.10 25.98 25.20
C TYR A 124 -26.44 25.99 23.81
N ALA A 125 -25.14 25.72 23.78
CA ALA A 125 -24.37 25.68 22.54
C ALA A 125 -24.58 24.40 21.73
N GLY A 126 -25.36 23.46 22.25
CA GLY A 126 -25.46 22.08 21.79
C GLY A 126 -24.22 21.25 22.12
N ILE A 127 -24.27 19.95 21.83
CA ILE A 127 -23.10 19.05 21.93
C ILE A 127 -22.11 19.34 20.80
N VAL A 128 -22.61 19.58 19.59
CA VAL A 128 -21.83 20.00 18.41
C VAL A 128 -22.50 21.23 17.80
N ARG A 129 -21.77 22.35 17.79
CA ARG A 129 -22.29 23.65 17.35
C ARG A 129 -22.50 23.78 15.84
N LYS A 130 -21.67 23.10 15.04
CA LYS A 130 -21.69 23.16 13.58
C LYS A 130 -21.46 21.77 13.01
N ALA A 131 -22.11 21.44 11.91
CA ALA A 131 -21.91 20.17 11.21
C ALA A 131 -20.44 19.92 10.79
N THR A 132 -19.64 20.97 10.61
CA THR A 132 -18.22 20.89 10.26
C THR A 132 -17.28 20.78 11.47
N SER A 133 -17.81 20.81 12.69
CA SER A 133 -17.00 20.75 13.91
C SER A 133 -16.32 19.39 14.06
N ASN A 134 -15.11 19.41 14.60
CA ASN A 134 -14.36 18.22 15.00
C ASN A 134 -14.30 18.06 16.53
N GLU A 135 -14.96 18.94 17.26
CA GLU A 135 -14.94 19.03 18.72
C GLU A 135 -16.36 19.17 19.25
N VAL A 136 -16.54 18.78 20.51
CA VAL A 136 -17.74 19.08 21.28
C VAL A 136 -17.73 20.53 21.78
N ALA A 137 -18.90 21.14 21.93
CA ALA A 137 -19.05 22.51 22.41
C ALA A 137 -19.39 22.53 23.90
N LEU A 138 -18.81 23.50 24.63
CA LEU A 138 -19.16 23.77 26.02
C LEU A 138 -20.26 24.82 26.10
N SER A 139 -21.09 24.72 27.14
CA SER A 139 -22.18 25.64 27.44
C SER A 139 -22.00 26.26 28.82
N SER A 140 -22.54 27.46 29.01
CA SER A 140 -22.68 28.07 30.34
C SER A 140 -23.89 27.45 31.03
N ILE A 141 -23.65 26.67 32.09
CA ILE A 141 -24.71 25.95 32.81
C ILE A 141 -24.98 26.63 34.15
N PRO A 142 -26.26 26.90 34.51
CA PRO A 142 -26.64 27.38 35.84
C PRO A 142 -26.19 26.41 36.94
N LYS A 143 -25.87 26.91 38.14
CA LYS A 143 -25.38 26.07 39.26
C LYS A 143 -26.42 25.07 39.76
N GLU A 144 -27.68 25.36 39.50
CA GLU A 144 -28.89 24.70 39.97
C GLU A 144 -29.35 23.64 38.95
N ALA A 145 -28.75 23.61 37.77
CA ALA A 145 -29.06 22.62 36.75
C ALA A 145 -28.66 21.22 37.21
N VAL A 146 -29.54 20.25 36.98
CA VAL A 146 -29.28 18.86 37.34
C VAL A 146 -28.54 18.18 36.19
N GLN A 147 -27.37 17.61 36.50
CA GLN A 147 -26.62 16.84 35.52
C GLN A 147 -27.40 15.58 35.14
N ALA A 148 -27.67 15.41 33.84
CA ALA A 148 -28.37 14.26 33.32
C ALA A 148 -27.48 13.01 33.25
N ALA A 149 -26.22 13.19 32.82
CA ALA A 149 -25.27 12.10 32.69
C ALA A 149 -23.82 12.63 32.56
N VAL A 150 -22.86 11.70 32.49
CA VAL A 150 -21.48 11.95 32.09
C VAL A 150 -21.29 11.46 30.66
N LEU A 151 -20.81 12.35 29.79
CA LEU A 151 -20.49 12.10 28.40
C LEU A 151 -18.97 11.96 28.24
N TYR A 152 -18.53 10.89 27.60
CA TYR A 152 -17.17 10.70 27.12
C TYR A 152 -17.11 10.95 25.61
N PHE A 153 -16.17 11.79 25.16
CA PHE A 153 -15.87 11.96 23.75
C PHE A 153 -14.56 11.24 23.41
N ASN A 154 -14.62 10.19 22.58
CA ASN A 154 -13.43 9.52 22.08
C ASN A 154 -12.75 10.35 20.97
N LYS A 155 -12.12 11.45 21.39
CA LYS A 155 -11.45 12.43 20.52
C LYS A 155 -10.31 11.81 19.70
N ASP A 156 -9.53 10.94 20.32
CA ASP A 156 -8.40 10.26 19.68
C ASP A 156 -8.89 9.28 18.59
N GLY A 157 -9.97 8.54 18.88
CA GLY A 157 -10.64 7.67 17.91
C GLY A 157 -11.25 8.45 16.73
N TYR A 158 -11.93 9.56 17.01
CA TYR A 158 -12.50 10.42 15.96
C TYR A 158 -11.40 11.02 15.06
N SER A 159 -10.31 11.48 15.66
CA SER A 159 -9.17 12.04 14.92
C SER A 159 -8.52 10.99 14.01
N THR A 160 -8.34 9.77 14.52
CA THR A 160 -7.83 8.63 13.73
C THR A 160 -8.74 8.32 12.56
N TYR A 161 -10.05 8.22 12.82
CA TYR A 161 -11.06 8.01 11.78
C TYR A 161 -11.01 9.10 10.70
N CYS A 162 -10.93 10.38 11.06
CA CYS A 162 -10.90 11.48 10.09
C CYS A 162 -9.69 11.39 9.15
N ARG A 163 -8.52 11.01 9.68
CA ARG A 163 -7.32 10.79 8.89
C ARG A 163 -7.52 9.63 7.92
N GLU A 164 -7.96 8.47 8.40
CA GLU A 164 -8.18 7.27 7.59
C GLU A 164 -9.25 7.49 6.51
N TYR A 165 -10.34 8.18 6.85
CA TYR A 165 -11.39 8.56 5.93
C TYR A 165 -10.85 9.42 4.78
N LYS A 166 -10.12 10.48 5.10
CA LYS A 166 -9.50 11.36 4.10
C LYS A 166 -8.53 10.59 3.20
N GLU A 167 -7.69 9.76 3.79
CA GLU A 167 -6.76 8.93 3.06
C GLU A 167 -7.47 7.92 2.15
N TYR A 168 -8.57 7.33 2.60
CA TYR A 168 -9.38 6.39 1.82
C TYR A 168 -9.96 7.07 0.59
N TRP A 169 -10.68 8.18 0.77
CA TRP A 169 -11.36 8.87 -0.33
C TRP A 169 -10.40 9.52 -1.31
N ALA A 170 -9.26 10.04 -0.83
CA ALA A 170 -8.18 10.49 -1.71
C ALA A 170 -7.57 9.35 -2.54
N TRP A 171 -7.54 8.13 -2.00
CA TRP A 171 -7.16 6.94 -2.77
C TRP A 171 -8.24 6.56 -3.78
N VAL A 172 -9.52 6.64 -3.42
CA VAL A 172 -10.64 6.39 -4.34
C VAL A 172 -10.59 7.34 -5.54
N GLU A 173 -10.40 8.65 -5.34
CA GLU A 173 -10.28 9.63 -6.43
C GLU A 173 -9.11 9.34 -7.37
N LYS A 174 -7.99 8.81 -6.85
CA LYS A 174 -6.75 8.61 -7.61
C LYS A 174 -6.56 7.18 -8.10
N ARG A 175 -7.49 6.26 -7.80
CA ARG A 175 -7.30 4.83 -8.10
C ARG A 175 -7.40 4.60 -9.60
N ASN A 176 -6.68 3.59 -10.06
CA ASN A 176 -6.89 3.03 -11.39
C ASN A 176 -8.12 2.11 -11.34
N GLU A 177 -9.25 2.57 -11.92
CA GLU A 177 -10.52 1.84 -11.89
C GLU A 177 -10.42 0.45 -12.53
N ALA A 178 -9.78 0.35 -13.71
CA ALA A 178 -9.61 -0.94 -14.38
C ALA A 178 -8.85 -1.98 -13.53
N ARG A 179 -7.87 -1.55 -12.72
CA ARG A 179 -7.16 -2.44 -11.78
C ARG A 179 -8.04 -2.85 -10.60
N TYR A 180 -8.87 -1.92 -10.10
CA TYR A 180 -9.81 -2.19 -9.02
C TYR A 180 -10.88 -3.19 -9.47
N GLU A 181 -11.53 -2.94 -10.61
CA GLU A 181 -12.55 -3.82 -11.19
C GLU A 181 -12.01 -5.22 -11.42
N ASN A 182 -10.81 -5.38 -11.99
CA ASN A 182 -10.22 -6.68 -12.20
C ASN A 182 -10.05 -7.47 -10.88
N THR A 183 -9.65 -6.78 -9.81
CA THR A 183 -9.48 -7.40 -8.48
C THR A 183 -10.81 -7.81 -7.85
N VAL A 184 -11.85 -6.98 -8.03
CA VAL A 184 -13.21 -7.27 -7.56
C VAL A 184 -13.84 -8.41 -8.36
N GLN A 185 -13.66 -8.41 -9.69
CA GLN A 185 -14.26 -9.39 -10.61
C GLN A 185 -13.84 -10.82 -10.33
N HIS A 186 -12.57 -11.07 -10.01
CA HIS A 186 -12.13 -12.43 -9.68
C HIS A 186 -12.43 -12.82 -8.22
N GLY A 187 -12.87 -11.89 -7.36
CA GLY A 187 -13.41 -12.16 -6.02
C GLY A 187 -12.41 -12.71 -4.98
N LYS A 188 -11.12 -12.81 -5.30
CA LYS A 188 -10.12 -13.48 -4.43
C LYS A 188 -9.40 -12.54 -3.45
N ASN A 189 -9.75 -11.26 -3.41
CA ASN A 189 -9.19 -10.25 -2.47
C ASN A 189 -7.65 -10.14 -2.47
N TYR A 190 -6.97 -10.48 -3.57
CA TYR A 190 -5.53 -10.29 -3.78
C TYR A 190 -5.25 -9.66 -5.16
N ASP A 191 -4.09 -9.04 -5.36
CA ASP A 191 -3.71 -8.45 -6.66
C ASP A 191 -3.14 -9.53 -7.61
N ALA A 192 -3.98 -10.08 -8.49
CA ALA A 192 -3.61 -11.16 -9.41
C ALA A 192 -2.49 -10.79 -10.40
N LYS A 193 -2.48 -9.54 -10.88
CA LYS A 193 -1.40 -9.04 -11.76
C LYS A 193 -0.07 -9.01 -11.00
N ASN A 194 -0.09 -8.56 -9.76
CA ASN A 194 1.09 -8.55 -8.91
C ASN A 194 1.59 -9.97 -8.66
N LEU A 195 0.72 -10.90 -8.26
CA LEU A 195 1.12 -12.29 -8.02
C LEU A 195 1.71 -12.95 -9.27
N MET A 196 1.10 -12.75 -10.44
CA MET A 196 1.64 -13.22 -11.72
C MET A 196 3.07 -12.69 -11.96
N HIS A 197 3.27 -11.38 -11.81
CA HIS A 197 4.59 -10.78 -12.02
C HIS A 197 5.61 -11.33 -11.04
N THR A 198 5.18 -11.57 -9.81
CA THR A 198 6.02 -12.08 -8.73
C THR A 198 6.48 -13.52 -8.98
N LEU A 199 5.57 -14.41 -9.38
CA LEU A 199 5.90 -15.78 -9.78
C LEU A 199 6.85 -15.80 -11.00
N ARG A 200 6.61 -14.91 -11.98
CA ARG A 200 7.50 -14.75 -13.12
C ARG A 200 8.93 -14.38 -12.70
N LEU A 201 9.09 -13.47 -11.74
CA LEU A 201 10.42 -13.08 -11.23
C LEU A 201 11.10 -14.22 -10.47
N LEU A 202 10.37 -15.05 -9.72
CA LEU A 202 10.92 -16.24 -9.08
C LEU A 202 11.44 -17.25 -10.10
N ASP A 203 10.66 -17.54 -11.15
CA ASP A 203 11.10 -18.42 -12.23
C ASP A 203 12.38 -17.89 -12.90
N MET A 204 12.42 -16.58 -13.16
CA MET A 204 13.61 -15.94 -13.72
C MET A 204 14.81 -16.02 -12.78
N ALA A 205 14.62 -15.87 -11.46
CA ALA A 205 15.69 -16.01 -10.49
C ALA A 205 16.30 -17.43 -10.53
N ILE A 206 15.46 -18.46 -10.59
CA ILE A 206 15.90 -19.86 -10.71
C ILE A 206 16.73 -20.05 -11.99
N GLU A 207 16.24 -19.56 -13.13
CA GLU A 207 16.94 -19.66 -14.42
C GLU A 207 18.28 -18.92 -14.40
N ILE A 208 18.33 -17.72 -13.82
CA ILE A 208 19.57 -16.96 -13.66
C ILE A 208 20.56 -17.76 -12.81
N GLY A 209 20.13 -18.35 -11.68
CA GLY A 209 21.00 -19.16 -10.84
C GLY A 209 21.59 -20.36 -11.58
N ARG A 210 20.79 -21.01 -12.43
CA ARG A 210 21.19 -22.20 -13.21
C ARG A 210 22.06 -21.90 -14.43
N THR A 211 21.72 -20.85 -15.17
CA THR A 211 22.25 -20.61 -16.52
C THR A 211 23.14 -19.38 -16.61
N SER A 212 23.13 -18.52 -15.58
CA SER A 212 23.77 -17.19 -15.60
C SER A 212 23.18 -16.22 -16.65
N GLU A 213 22.04 -16.55 -17.25
CA GLU A 213 21.39 -15.77 -18.30
C GLU A 213 20.03 -15.22 -17.85
N ILE A 214 19.57 -14.16 -18.52
CA ILE A 214 18.25 -13.56 -18.28
C ILE A 214 17.33 -13.91 -19.43
N HIS A 215 16.31 -14.74 -19.17
CA HIS A 215 15.32 -15.13 -20.16
C HIS A 215 14.02 -14.33 -20.01
N VAL A 216 13.89 -13.26 -20.79
CA VAL A 216 12.71 -12.37 -20.74
C VAL A 216 11.46 -13.04 -21.30
N ARG A 217 11.59 -13.84 -22.36
CA ARG A 217 10.47 -14.55 -22.98
C ARG A 217 10.13 -15.79 -22.14
N ARG A 218 8.95 -15.79 -21.54
CA ARG A 218 8.54 -16.81 -20.58
C ARG A 218 7.95 -18.04 -21.29
N PRO A 219 8.47 -19.26 -21.05
CA PRO A 219 7.91 -20.48 -21.65
C PRO A 219 6.54 -20.84 -21.04
N ASN A 220 6.28 -20.44 -19.79
CA ASN A 220 5.04 -20.69 -19.05
C ASN A 220 4.00 -19.57 -19.20
N ARG A 221 3.90 -18.96 -20.39
CA ARG A 221 3.01 -17.81 -20.65
C ARG A 221 1.55 -18.08 -20.26
N ASP A 222 1.02 -19.23 -20.63
CA ASP A 222 -0.41 -19.53 -20.42
C ASP A 222 -0.74 -19.69 -18.93
N PHE A 223 0.16 -20.32 -18.16
CA PHE A 223 0.07 -20.36 -16.70
C PHE A 223 0.06 -18.94 -16.10
N LEU A 224 0.98 -18.07 -16.53
CA LEU A 224 1.03 -16.69 -16.03
C LEU A 224 -0.26 -15.92 -16.36
N LEU A 225 -0.88 -16.16 -17.52
CA LEU A 225 -2.17 -15.56 -17.87
C LEU A 225 -3.32 -16.08 -17.01
N GLN A 226 -3.34 -17.37 -16.66
CA GLN A 226 -4.31 -17.94 -15.73
C GLN A 226 -4.17 -17.34 -14.32
N VAL A 227 -2.94 -17.15 -13.84
CA VAL A 227 -2.72 -16.43 -12.57
C VAL A 227 -3.25 -15.01 -12.66
N LYS A 228 -2.96 -14.31 -13.76
CA LYS A 228 -3.41 -12.93 -13.99
C LYS A 228 -4.94 -12.83 -14.06
N SER A 229 -5.64 -13.86 -14.56
CA SER A 229 -7.10 -13.90 -14.60
C SER A 229 -7.75 -14.31 -13.28
N GLY A 230 -6.97 -14.63 -12.25
CA GLY A 230 -7.50 -15.03 -10.93
C GLY A 230 -8.00 -16.47 -10.87
N ALA A 231 -7.46 -17.37 -11.70
CA ALA A 231 -7.89 -18.77 -11.76
C ALA A 231 -7.49 -19.64 -10.55
N PHE A 232 -6.66 -19.13 -9.64
CA PHE A 232 -6.08 -19.88 -8.52
C PHE A 232 -6.44 -19.25 -7.18
N GLU A 233 -6.30 -20.02 -6.10
CA GLU A 233 -6.37 -19.47 -4.75
C GLU A 233 -5.04 -18.86 -4.32
N TYR A 234 -5.09 -17.86 -3.43
CA TYR A 234 -3.87 -17.24 -2.90
C TYR A 234 -2.94 -18.24 -2.23
N GLU A 235 -3.50 -19.14 -1.41
CA GLU A 235 -2.71 -20.14 -0.68
C GLU A 235 -2.01 -21.13 -1.62
N GLU A 236 -2.66 -21.47 -2.74
CA GLU A 236 -2.05 -22.32 -3.76
C GLU A 236 -0.84 -21.61 -4.41
N LEU A 237 -0.99 -20.33 -4.76
CA LEU A 237 0.09 -19.55 -5.34
C LEU A 237 1.23 -19.33 -4.34
N LEU A 238 0.92 -19.14 -3.06
CA LEU A 238 1.92 -19.00 -2.00
C LEU A 238 2.73 -20.29 -1.82
N ALA A 239 2.06 -21.45 -1.75
CA ALA A 239 2.73 -22.74 -1.64
C ALA A 239 3.70 -22.98 -2.81
N ARG A 240 3.27 -22.69 -4.05
CA ARG A 240 4.11 -22.76 -5.25
C ARG A 240 5.33 -21.83 -5.16
N ALA A 241 5.14 -20.61 -4.63
CA ALA A 241 6.22 -19.65 -4.48
C ALA A 241 7.27 -20.09 -3.43
N GLU A 242 6.84 -20.73 -2.35
CA GLU A 242 7.73 -21.28 -1.33
C GLU A 242 8.55 -22.44 -1.86
N GLU A 243 7.95 -23.32 -2.67
CA GLU A 243 8.68 -24.37 -3.39
C GLU A 243 9.74 -23.78 -4.32
N LYS A 244 9.36 -22.80 -5.14
CA LYS A 244 10.28 -22.09 -6.05
C LYS A 244 11.39 -21.35 -5.31
N THR A 245 11.12 -20.87 -4.10
CA THR A 245 12.14 -20.22 -3.27
C THR A 245 13.24 -21.22 -2.89
N ARG A 246 12.86 -22.44 -2.49
CA ARG A 246 13.84 -23.51 -2.21
C ARG A 246 14.63 -23.90 -3.46
N GLU A 247 13.95 -24.02 -4.60
CA GLU A 247 14.60 -24.30 -5.89
C GLU A 247 15.61 -23.21 -6.28
N MET A 248 15.24 -21.94 -6.09
CA MET A 248 16.10 -20.79 -6.33
C MET A 248 17.33 -20.81 -5.43
N GLU A 249 17.16 -21.05 -4.12
CA GLU A 249 18.28 -21.12 -3.17
C GLU A 249 19.28 -22.20 -3.58
N ALA A 250 18.80 -23.38 -3.97
CA ALA A 250 19.65 -24.45 -4.48
C ALA A 250 20.38 -24.05 -5.79
N ALA A 251 19.69 -23.39 -6.71
CA ALA A 251 20.28 -22.92 -7.96
C ALA A 251 21.42 -21.91 -7.72
N PHE A 252 21.24 -20.93 -6.84
CA PHE A 252 22.29 -19.96 -6.53
C PHE A 252 23.44 -20.54 -5.70
N ALA A 253 23.19 -21.54 -4.85
CA ALA A 253 24.24 -22.23 -4.11
C ALA A 253 25.22 -22.97 -5.04
N GLN A 254 24.73 -23.49 -6.16
CA GLN A 254 25.54 -24.20 -7.16
C GLN A 254 26.03 -23.29 -8.30
N SER A 255 25.67 -22.00 -8.28
CA SER A 255 25.96 -21.07 -9.36
C SER A 255 27.42 -20.61 -9.36
N SER A 256 27.99 -20.50 -10.56
CA SER A 256 29.31 -19.91 -10.81
C SER A 256 29.29 -18.38 -10.89
N LEU A 257 28.12 -17.76 -10.72
CA LEU A 257 27.99 -16.30 -10.73
C LEU A 257 28.85 -15.65 -9.63
N PRO A 258 29.44 -14.47 -9.90
CA PRO A 258 30.13 -13.71 -8.87
C PRO A 258 29.12 -13.22 -7.82
N ASP A 259 29.58 -12.98 -6.60
CA ASP A 259 28.71 -12.47 -5.55
C ASP A 259 28.14 -11.09 -5.92
N ARG A 260 28.96 -10.23 -6.54
CA ARG A 260 28.59 -8.88 -6.99
C ARG A 260 29.15 -8.56 -8.38
N PRO A 261 28.53 -7.63 -9.13
CA PRO A 261 29.09 -7.14 -10.38
C PRO A 261 30.40 -6.38 -10.14
N ASP A 262 31.35 -6.48 -11.07
CA ASP A 262 32.62 -5.74 -10.99
C ASP A 262 32.39 -4.25 -11.32
N LEU A 263 32.29 -3.43 -10.27
CA LEU A 263 32.09 -1.99 -10.40
C LEU A 263 33.24 -1.29 -11.12
N THR A 264 34.48 -1.78 -10.97
CA THR A 264 35.65 -1.20 -11.63
C THR A 264 35.53 -1.39 -13.14
N GLN A 265 35.22 -2.62 -13.57
CA GLN A 265 35.00 -2.94 -14.97
C GLN A 265 33.80 -2.17 -15.54
N ILE A 266 32.67 -2.15 -14.83
CA ILE A 266 31.46 -1.42 -15.24
C ILE A 266 31.74 0.08 -15.42
N ASN A 267 32.44 0.70 -14.47
CA ASN A 267 32.77 2.13 -14.54
C ASN A 267 33.73 2.42 -15.70
N ALA A 268 34.73 1.57 -15.93
CA ALA A 268 35.63 1.70 -17.08
C ALA A 268 34.86 1.63 -18.42
N ARG A 269 33.90 0.71 -18.53
CA ARG A 269 33.01 0.60 -19.71
C ARG A 269 32.14 1.83 -19.88
N LEU A 270 31.56 2.35 -18.80
CA LEU A 270 30.74 3.57 -18.83
C LEU A 270 31.55 4.79 -19.30
N VAL A 271 32.77 4.97 -18.78
CA VAL A 271 33.66 6.06 -19.20
C VAL A 271 34.01 5.94 -20.68
N ALA A 272 34.39 4.74 -21.13
CA ALA A 272 34.70 4.49 -22.55
C ALA A 272 33.49 4.75 -23.46
N LEU A 273 32.29 4.34 -23.04
CA LEU A 273 31.05 4.58 -23.77
C LEU A 273 30.76 6.07 -23.89
N ARG A 274 30.87 6.83 -22.79
CA ARG A 274 30.67 8.29 -22.80
C ARG A 274 31.69 9.00 -23.68
N ARG A 275 32.96 8.61 -23.62
CA ARG A 275 34.01 9.18 -24.49
C ARG A 275 33.71 8.96 -25.97
N ALA A 276 33.32 7.75 -26.35
CA ALA A 276 32.96 7.43 -27.73
C ALA A 276 31.73 8.22 -28.19
N TYR A 277 30.68 8.28 -27.36
CA TYR A 277 29.48 9.06 -27.66
C TYR A 277 29.80 10.54 -27.89
N TYR A 278 30.57 11.18 -27.01
CA TYR A 278 30.92 12.59 -27.20
C TYR A 278 31.87 12.83 -28.37
N ALA A 279 32.68 11.85 -28.75
CA ALA A 279 33.50 11.93 -29.96
C ALA A 279 32.64 11.90 -31.23
N GLU A 280 31.59 11.08 -31.27
CA GLU A 280 30.62 11.02 -32.38
C GLU A 280 29.80 12.32 -32.51
N GLN A 281 29.56 13.01 -31.38
CA GLN A 281 28.78 14.25 -31.33
C GLN A 281 29.61 15.52 -31.60
N ARG A 282 30.95 15.41 -31.70
CA ARG A 282 31.78 16.56 -32.07
C ARG A 282 31.50 16.91 -33.54
N PRO A 283 31.19 18.17 -33.88
CA PRO A 283 31.09 18.58 -35.27
C PRO A 283 32.40 18.25 -35.99
N GLN A 284 32.32 17.58 -37.14
CA GLN A 284 33.40 17.60 -38.12
C GLN A 284 33.45 19.02 -38.68
N ASN A 285 34.11 19.96 -38.00
CA ASN A 285 34.56 21.26 -38.53
C ASN A 285 35.33 22.01 -37.42
N TYR A 286 36.66 21.89 -37.41
CA TYR A 286 37.60 22.86 -37.96
C TYR A 286 38.99 22.22 -38.03
#